data_AF-A0A7R8WV20-F1
#
_entry.id   AF-A0A7R8WV20-F1
#
_cell.length_a   1.000
_cell.length_b   1.000
_cell.length_c   1.000
_cell.angle_alpha   90.00
_cell.angle_beta   90.00
_cell.angle_gamma   90.00
#
_symmetry.space_group_name_H-M   'P 1'
#
loop_
_entity.id
_entity.type
_entity.pdbx_description
1 polymer ?
#
loop_
_entity_poly.entity_id
_entity_poly.type
_entity_poly.pdbx_seq_one_letter_code
_entity_poly.pdbx_strand_id
1 'polypeptide(L)'
;MDEERKKGLHTDAGGNYAEEDAVCYLQILLSDQIEGYNRDQCMDDMDAWGYSFRLGSARAWFEEDAKVEQKPVTPKVRVAPGYVVSIDYTIADDEGIIQDSTEGRSQFSYIHGSERLLKGLQKELEGKSEGDVISARLLPKDGFGMHDPERTQSIELPLFLDVDELQEGMQFETDTDDGFRLVTVKH
;
A
#
# COMPACT_ATOMS: atom_id res chain seq x y z
N MET A 1 21.56 13.07 1.15
CA MET A 1 22.73 12.21 0.87
C MET A 1 23.97 13.05 1.03
N ASP A 2 24.93 12.58 1.81
CA ASP A 2 26.16 13.31 2.12
C ASP A 2 27.15 13.30 0.94
N GLU A 3 27.88 14.40 0.75
CA GLU A 3 28.79 14.63 -0.38
C GLU A 3 29.97 13.65 -0.41
N GLU A 4 30.32 13.05 0.73
CA GLU A 4 31.32 11.97 0.80
C GLU A 4 30.88 10.70 0.05
N ARG A 5 29.59 10.34 0.11
CA ARG A 5 29.09 9.10 -0.47
C ARG A 5 29.05 9.16 -2.01
N LYS A 6 28.89 10.36 -2.58
CA LYS A 6 28.94 10.58 -4.04
C LYS A 6 30.33 10.37 -4.63
N LYS A 7 31.40 10.58 -3.85
CA LYS A 7 32.78 10.42 -4.34
C LYS A 7 33.21 8.96 -4.49
N GLY A 8 32.59 7.99 -3.82
CA GLY A 8 32.92 6.56 -3.96
C GLY A 8 32.07 5.78 -4.99
N LEU A 9 30.94 6.36 -5.40
CA LEU A 9 29.89 5.66 -6.15
C LEU A 9 30.26 5.30 -7.61
N HIS A 10 31.35 5.86 -8.15
CA HIS A 10 31.78 5.64 -9.54
C HIS A 10 32.66 4.39 -9.70
N THR A 11 33.04 3.74 -8.59
CA THR A 11 33.91 2.56 -8.58
C THR A 11 33.35 1.39 -7.77
N ASP A 12 32.43 1.64 -6.85
CA ASP A 12 31.77 0.62 -6.04
C ASP A 12 30.28 0.97 -5.95
N ALA A 13 29.43 0.11 -6.53
CA ALA A 13 27.98 0.26 -6.49
C ALA A 13 27.39 -0.04 -5.09
N GLY A 14 28.23 -0.44 -4.12
CA GLY A 14 27.81 -0.73 -2.75
C GLY A 14 26.94 -1.98 -2.65
N GLY A 15 27.04 -2.88 -3.64
CA GLY A 15 26.34 -4.16 -3.64
C GLY A 15 26.89 -5.06 -2.53
N ASN A 16 26.01 -5.63 -1.73
CA ASN A 16 26.43 -6.68 -0.79
C ASN A 16 26.44 -8.05 -1.50
N TYR A 17 27.21 -9.01 -0.98
CA TYR A 17 27.28 -10.37 -1.55
C TYR A 17 25.89 -11.01 -1.76
N ALA A 18 24.93 -10.73 -0.89
CA ALA A 18 23.58 -11.27 -1.02
C ALA A 18 22.80 -10.64 -2.20
N GLU A 19 23.04 -9.37 -2.51
CA GLU A 19 22.48 -8.69 -3.69
C GLU A 19 23.09 -9.24 -4.98
N GLU A 20 24.40 -9.46 -5.01
CA GLU A 20 25.09 -10.06 -6.17
C GLU A 20 24.64 -11.51 -6.41
N ASP A 21 24.55 -12.31 -5.35
CA ASP A 21 24.03 -13.68 -5.40
C ASP A 21 22.56 -13.72 -5.85
N ALA A 22 21.73 -12.79 -5.38
CA ALA A 22 20.32 -12.68 -5.78
C ALA A 22 20.16 -12.33 -7.26
N VAL A 23 20.98 -11.43 -7.79
CA VAL A 23 20.97 -11.09 -9.23
C VAL A 23 21.36 -12.30 -10.07
N CYS A 24 22.42 -13.01 -9.70
CA CYS A 24 22.83 -14.24 -10.39
C CYS A 24 21.73 -15.31 -10.36
N TYR A 25 21.07 -15.48 -9.21
CA TYR A 25 20.01 -16.47 -9.05
C TYR A 25 18.78 -16.16 -9.89
N LEU A 26 18.36 -14.88 -9.91
CA LEU A 26 17.25 -14.42 -10.75
C LEU A 26 17.55 -14.53 -12.23
N GLN A 27 18.78 -14.23 -12.65
CA GLN A 27 19.21 -14.38 -14.04
C GLN A 27 19.04 -15.83 -14.53
N ILE A 28 19.46 -16.81 -13.72
CA ILE A 28 19.30 -18.25 -14.04
C ILE A 28 17.83 -18.69 -14.01
N LEU A 29 16.98 -18.10 -13.16
CA LEU A 29 15.55 -18.42 -13.16
C LEU A 29 14.81 -17.83 -14.36
N LEU A 30 15.15 -16.60 -14.73
CA LEU A 30 14.48 -15.88 -15.81
C LEU A 30 15.01 -16.25 -17.19
N SER A 31 16.17 -16.90 -17.30
CA SER A 31 16.69 -17.37 -18.59
C SER A 31 15.73 -18.34 -19.31
N ASP A 32 14.94 -19.13 -18.57
CA ASP A 32 13.91 -20.00 -19.15
C ASP A 32 12.74 -19.22 -19.79
N GLN A 33 12.65 -17.90 -19.57
CA GLN A 33 11.66 -17.01 -20.20
C GLN A 33 12.16 -16.38 -21.50
N ILE A 34 13.42 -16.59 -21.87
CA ILE A 34 14.02 -16.04 -23.08
C ILE A 34 13.92 -17.08 -24.20
N GLU A 35 13.29 -16.71 -25.31
CA GLU A 35 13.15 -17.61 -26.47
C GLU A 35 14.52 -18.05 -27.01
N GLY A 36 14.75 -19.37 -27.08
CA GLY A 36 16.01 -19.94 -27.57
C GLY A 36 17.16 -19.95 -26.55
N TYR A 37 16.91 -19.55 -25.30
CA TYR A 37 17.85 -19.60 -24.20
C TYR A 37 17.26 -20.36 -23.01
N ASN A 38 18.10 -20.95 -22.16
CA ASN A 38 17.63 -21.67 -20.98
C ASN A 38 18.64 -21.58 -19.84
N ARG A 39 18.21 -22.05 -18.66
CA ARG A 39 19.04 -22.06 -17.45
C ARG A 39 20.34 -22.84 -17.57
N ASP A 40 20.36 -23.95 -18.30
CA ASP A 40 21.57 -24.75 -18.47
C ASP A 40 22.63 -23.96 -19.25
N GLN A 41 22.21 -23.34 -20.35
CA GLN A 41 23.07 -22.45 -21.14
C GLN A 41 23.52 -21.23 -20.33
N CYS A 42 22.64 -20.66 -19.52
CA CYS A 42 23.00 -19.54 -18.63
C CYS A 42 24.10 -19.93 -17.64
N MET A 43 24.00 -21.10 -17.01
CA MET A 43 25.01 -21.56 -16.06
C MET A 43 26.34 -21.89 -16.76
N ASP A 44 26.30 -22.52 -17.94
CA ASP A 44 27.49 -22.80 -18.74
C ASP A 44 28.19 -21.50 -19.19
N ASP A 45 27.41 -20.49 -19.60
CA ASP A 45 27.93 -19.18 -19.99
C ASP A 45 28.55 -18.44 -18.79
N MET A 46 27.93 -18.50 -17.61
CA MET A 46 28.48 -17.90 -16.39
C MET A 46 29.82 -18.52 -16.02
N ASP A 47 29.96 -19.85 -16.12
CA ASP A 47 31.23 -20.53 -15.90
C ASP A 47 32.26 -20.13 -16.98
N ALA A 48 31.85 -20.04 -18.25
CA ALA A 48 32.71 -19.62 -19.35
C ALA A 48 33.19 -18.16 -19.23
N TRP A 49 32.36 -17.29 -18.65
CA TRP A 49 32.70 -15.88 -18.36
C TRP A 49 33.59 -15.73 -17.13
N GLY A 50 33.82 -16.81 -16.37
CA GLY A 50 34.72 -16.81 -15.23
C GLY A 50 34.06 -16.41 -13.91
N TYR A 51 32.74 -16.58 -13.78
CA TYR A 51 32.10 -16.47 -12.48
C TYR A 51 32.69 -17.51 -11.53
N SER A 52 32.99 -17.08 -10.30
CA SER A 52 33.57 -17.93 -9.28
C SER A 52 32.60 -18.08 -8.12
N PHE A 53 32.04 -19.28 -7.98
CA PHE A 53 31.16 -19.64 -6.87
C PHE A 53 31.87 -20.57 -5.90
N ARG A 54 31.38 -20.63 -4.66
CA ARG A 54 31.95 -21.45 -3.57
C ARG A 54 32.10 -22.92 -3.95
N LEU A 55 31.17 -23.45 -4.75
CA LEU A 55 31.14 -24.85 -5.18
C LEU A 55 31.81 -25.10 -6.55
N GLY A 56 32.46 -24.11 -7.13
CA GLY A 56 33.32 -24.26 -8.31
C GLY A 56 32.59 -24.28 -9.67
N SER A 57 31.27 -24.28 -9.70
CA SER A 57 30.47 -24.03 -10.90
C SER A 57 29.17 -23.31 -10.56
N ALA A 58 28.62 -22.55 -11.52
CA ALA A 58 27.33 -21.90 -11.43
C ALA A 58 26.22 -22.92 -11.17
N ARG A 59 26.32 -24.12 -11.76
CA ARG A 59 25.35 -25.21 -11.55
C ARG A 59 25.36 -25.74 -10.11
N ALA A 60 26.54 -26.11 -9.59
CA ALA A 60 26.65 -26.64 -8.23
C ALA A 60 26.19 -25.60 -7.21
N TRP A 61 26.58 -24.34 -7.42
CA TRP A 61 26.08 -23.23 -6.62
C TRP A 61 24.56 -23.11 -6.69
N PHE A 62 23.96 -23.03 -7.87
CA PHE A 62 22.51 -22.88 -8.04
C PHE A 62 21.71 -24.02 -7.38
N GLU A 63 22.19 -25.25 -7.51
CA GLU A 63 21.49 -26.44 -7.04
C GLU A 63 21.69 -26.73 -5.55
N GLU A 64 22.82 -26.35 -4.95
CA GLU A 64 23.21 -26.80 -3.60
C GLU A 64 23.46 -25.67 -2.60
N ASP A 65 23.91 -24.49 -3.04
CA ASP A 65 24.34 -23.39 -2.18
C ASP A 65 23.37 -22.20 -2.23
N ALA A 66 22.87 -21.87 -3.43
CA ALA A 66 21.95 -20.76 -3.68
C ALA A 66 20.52 -21.06 -3.24
N LYS A 67 20.20 -22.34 -2.99
CA LYS A 67 18.97 -22.73 -2.30
C LYS A 67 19.09 -22.32 -0.83
N VAL A 68 18.95 -21.02 -0.57
CA VAL A 68 18.45 -20.56 0.72
C VAL A 68 17.21 -21.39 0.98
N GLU A 69 17.16 -22.11 2.10
CA GLU A 69 15.94 -22.80 2.53
C GLU A 69 14.78 -21.85 2.24
N GLN A 70 13.87 -22.24 1.34
CA GLN A 70 12.59 -21.53 1.19
C GLN A 70 11.75 -21.84 2.43
N LYS A 71 12.24 -21.46 3.60
CA LYS A 71 11.37 -20.99 4.64
C LYS A 71 10.82 -19.69 4.09
N PRO A 72 9.50 -19.54 3.92
CA PRO A 72 8.96 -18.23 3.63
C PRO A 72 9.46 -17.32 4.74
N VAL A 73 10.45 -16.48 4.42
CA VAL A 73 10.77 -15.32 5.24
C VAL A 73 9.66 -14.37 4.88
N THR A 74 8.46 -14.58 5.43
CA THR A 74 7.55 -13.47 5.64
C THR A 74 8.37 -12.53 6.51
N PRO A 75 8.86 -11.40 5.98
CA PRO A 75 9.43 -10.43 6.88
C PRO A 75 8.31 -10.14 7.87
N LYS A 76 8.63 -10.02 9.16
CA LYS A 76 7.66 -9.49 10.13
C LYS A 76 7.47 -8.01 9.80
N VAL A 77 6.85 -7.74 8.65
CA VAL A 77 6.53 -6.42 8.16
C VAL A 77 5.44 -5.92 9.07
N ARG A 78 5.74 -4.80 9.71
CA ARG A 78 4.77 -4.04 10.46
C ARG A 78 4.42 -2.83 9.62
N VAL A 79 3.16 -2.43 9.67
CA VAL A 79 2.71 -1.18 9.08
C VAL A 79 3.58 -0.04 9.60
N ALA A 80 4.13 0.73 8.67
CA ALA A 80 5.00 1.88 8.94
C ALA A 80 4.86 2.91 7.81
N PRO A 81 5.29 4.18 8.00
CA PRO A 81 5.18 5.20 6.97
C PRO A 81 5.83 4.79 5.63
N GLY A 82 5.13 5.05 4.53
CA GLY A 82 5.57 4.72 3.17
C GLY A 82 5.19 3.30 2.70
N TYR A 83 4.62 2.46 3.56
CA TYR A 83 4.17 1.13 3.18
C TYR A 83 2.80 1.18 2.49
N VAL A 84 2.60 0.30 1.50
CA VAL A 84 1.27 0.04 0.94
C VAL A 84 0.59 -0.99 1.84
N VAL A 85 -0.60 -0.65 2.34
CA VAL A 85 -1.36 -1.49 3.25
C VAL A 85 -2.75 -1.72 2.65
N SER A 86 -3.13 -3.00 2.56
CA SER A 86 -4.46 -3.43 2.15
C SER A 86 -5.25 -3.85 3.38
N ILE A 87 -6.45 -3.30 3.54
CA ILE A 87 -7.33 -3.60 4.67
C ILE A 87 -8.73 -3.93 4.20
N ASP A 88 -9.36 -4.84 4.94
CA ASP A 88 -10.81 -4.95 5.01
C ASP A 88 -11.31 -4.17 6.22
N TYR A 89 -12.41 -3.43 6.05
CA TYR A 89 -12.96 -2.61 7.12
C TYR A 89 -14.47 -2.55 7.08
N THR A 90 -15.05 -2.26 8.25
CA THR A 90 -16.43 -1.84 8.43
C THR A 90 -16.43 -0.67 9.39
N ILE A 91 -17.09 0.42 8.99
CA ILE A 91 -17.28 1.62 9.81
C ILE A 91 -18.76 1.68 10.16
N ALA A 92 -19.05 1.83 11.44
CA ALA A 92 -20.40 2.06 11.95
C ALA A 92 -20.40 3.24 12.92
N ASP A 93 -21.56 3.86 13.08
CA ASP A 93 -21.76 4.89 14.10
C ASP A 93 -22.05 4.31 15.50
N ASP A 94 -22.35 5.19 16.45
CA ASP A 94 -22.63 4.82 17.84
C ASP A 94 -23.91 4.01 18.02
N GLU A 95 -24.82 4.06 17.05
CA GLU A 95 -26.07 3.29 17.03
C GLU A 95 -25.89 1.94 16.32
N GLY A 96 -24.70 1.68 15.75
CA GLY A 96 -24.37 0.45 15.04
C GLY A 96 -24.79 0.45 13.58
N ILE A 97 -25.20 1.59 13.03
CA ILE A 97 -25.55 1.73 11.62
C ILE A 97 -24.27 1.77 10.80
N ILE A 98 -24.13 0.85 9.84
CA ILE A 98 -22.97 0.77 8.95
C ILE A 98 -22.97 2.00 8.03
N GLN A 99 -21.89 2.76 8.10
CA GLN A 99 -21.65 3.93 7.27
C GLN A 99 -20.83 3.57 6.02
N ASP A 100 -19.89 2.63 6.15
CA ASP A 100 -19.08 2.14 5.03
C ASP A 100 -18.52 0.73 5.32
N SER A 101 -18.28 -0.08 4.30
CA SER A 101 -17.73 -1.44 4.44
C SER A 101 -17.01 -1.90 3.17
N THR A 102 -15.91 -2.65 3.30
CA THR A 102 -15.27 -3.36 2.16
C THR A 102 -15.97 -4.67 1.79
N GLU A 103 -16.99 -5.07 2.53
CA GLU A 103 -17.79 -6.26 2.21
C GLU A 103 -18.41 -6.14 0.80
N GLY A 104 -18.21 -7.18 -0.02
CA GLY A 104 -18.71 -7.22 -1.40
C GLY A 104 -17.87 -6.43 -2.42
N ARG A 105 -16.74 -5.84 -2.03
CA ARG A 105 -15.78 -5.17 -2.92
C ARG A 105 -14.35 -5.64 -2.68
N SER A 106 -13.42 -5.18 -3.52
CA SER A 106 -11.99 -5.43 -3.31
C SER A 106 -11.47 -4.72 -2.07
N GLN A 107 -10.43 -5.28 -1.45
CA GLN A 107 -9.73 -4.64 -0.33
C GLN A 107 -9.34 -3.20 -0.61
N PHE A 108 -9.46 -2.36 0.41
CA PHE A 108 -9.05 -0.98 0.33
C PHE A 108 -7.54 -0.87 0.53
N SER A 109 -6.82 -0.37 -0.47
CA SER A 109 -5.37 -0.19 -0.43
C SER A 109 -5.00 1.28 -0.30
N TYR A 110 -4.07 1.59 0.59
CA TYR A 110 -3.57 2.95 0.79
C TYR A 110 -2.08 2.97 1.14
N ILE A 111 -1.46 4.16 1.08
CA ILE A 111 -0.07 4.38 1.52
C ILE A 111 -0.10 4.91 2.95
N HIS A 112 0.54 4.22 3.88
CA HIS A 112 0.58 4.60 5.28
C HIS A 112 1.39 5.89 5.49
N GLY A 113 0.87 6.82 6.29
CA GLY A 113 1.42 8.17 6.47
C GLY A 113 0.96 9.18 5.40
N SER A 114 0.12 8.79 4.44
CA SER A 114 -0.52 9.73 3.51
C SER A 114 -1.81 10.31 4.10
N GLU A 115 -2.27 11.48 3.63
CA GLU A 115 -3.54 12.09 4.10
C GLU A 115 -4.80 11.44 3.50
N ARG A 116 -4.70 10.23 2.92
CA ARG A 116 -5.83 9.54 2.27
C ARG A 116 -6.69 8.71 3.22
N LEU A 117 -6.19 8.38 4.40
CA LEU A 117 -6.92 7.61 5.42
C LEU A 117 -7.09 8.44 6.69
N LEU A 118 -8.19 8.22 7.42
CA LEU A 118 -8.46 8.89 8.69
C LEU A 118 -7.27 8.77 9.64
N LYS A 119 -6.84 9.90 10.23
CA LYS A 119 -5.63 9.97 11.06
C LYS A 119 -5.70 9.03 12.27
N GLY A 120 -6.88 8.94 12.88
CA GLY A 120 -7.13 8.01 13.98
C GLY A 120 -6.97 6.56 13.55
N LEU A 121 -7.51 6.18 12.39
CA LEU A 121 -7.38 4.81 11.88
C LEU A 121 -5.94 4.46 11.52
N GLN A 122 -5.19 5.37 10.90
CA GLN A 122 -3.77 5.16 10.63
C GLN A 122 -2.98 4.88 11.91
N LYS A 123 -3.21 5.69 12.95
CA LYS A 123 -2.54 5.49 14.23
C LYS A 123 -2.80 4.11 14.84
N GLU A 124 -4.00 3.57 14.69
CA GLU A 124 -4.35 2.24 15.19
C GLU A 124 -3.74 1.09 14.36
N LEU A 125 -3.51 1.35 13.06
CA LEU A 125 -2.88 0.40 12.15
C LEU A 125 -1.35 0.40 12.24
N GLU A 126 -0.72 1.49 12.68
CA GLU A 126 0.74 1.60 12.83
C GLU A 126 1.29 0.46 13.71
N GLY A 127 2.34 -0.21 13.24
CA GLY A 127 2.99 -1.31 13.95
C GLY A 127 2.27 -2.67 13.88
N LYS A 128 1.07 -2.74 13.29
CA LYS A 128 0.32 -3.99 13.11
C LYS A 128 0.92 -4.86 12.02
N SER A 129 0.70 -6.16 12.12
CA SER A 129 1.16 -7.16 11.14
C SER A 129 0.00 -7.62 10.27
N GLU A 130 0.32 -8.27 9.15
CA GLU A 130 -0.68 -8.95 8.32
C GLU A 130 -1.49 -9.96 9.14
N GLY A 131 -2.81 -9.97 8.94
CA GLY A 131 -3.75 -10.83 9.66
C GLY A 131 -4.24 -10.28 11.02
N ASP A 132 -3.67 -9.17 11.52
CA ASP A 132 -4.17 -8.52 12.72
C ASP A 132 -5.57 -7.92 12.47
N VAL A 133 -6.50 -8.23 13.37
CA VAL A 133 -7.83 -7.62 13.39
C VAL A 133 -7.88 -6.58 14.51
N ILE A 134 -8.27 -5.36 14.18
CA ILE A 134 -8.41 -4.26 15.13
C ILE A 134 -9.86 -3.80 15.21
N SER A 135 -10.27 -3.39 16.40
CA SER A 135 -11.52 -2.66 16.61
C SER A 135 -11.15 -1.38 17.36
N ALA A 136 -11.49 -0.24 16.77
CA ALA A 136 -11.17 1.06 17.30
C ALA A 136 -12.39 1.97 17.27
N ARG A 137 -12.54 2.78 18.31
CA ARG A 137 -13.55 3.84 18.38
C ARG A 137 -12.85 5.16 18.09
N LEU A 138 -13.16 5.74 16.94
CA LEU A 138 -12.58 7.01 16.51
C LEU A 138 -13.49 8.16 16.93
N LEU A 139 -12.94 9.14 17.65
CA LEU A 139 -13.65 10.38 17.94
C LEU A 139 -13.74 11.21 16.64
N PRO A 140 -14.75 12.10 16.51
CA PRO A 140 -14.91 12.92 15.31
C PRO A 140 -13.64 13.67 14.91
N LYS A 141 -12.92 14.26 15.87
CA LYS A 141 -11.63 14.95 15.67
C LYS A 141 -10.52 14.08 15.04
N ASP A 142 -10.59 12.76 15.21
CA ASP A 142 -9.59 11.79 14.73
C ASP A 142 -10.06 11.10 13.42
N GLY A 143 -11.32 11.32 13.05
CA GLY A 143 -11.95 10.83 11.82
C GLY A 143 -12.35 11.98 10.89
N PHE A 144 -13.66 12.20 10.76
CA PHE A 144 -14.25 13.12 9.78
C PHE A 144 -14.25 14.60 10.20
N GLY A 145 -13.73 14.93 11.38
CA GLY A 145 -13.73 16.28 11.95
C GLY A 145 -14.90 16.51 12.89
N MET A 146 -14.83 17.63 13.63
CA MET A 146 -15.94 18.07 14.48
C MET A 146 -17.05 18.64 13.60
N HIS A 147 -18.29 18.55 14.08
CA HIS A 147 -19.41 19.24 13.44
C HIS A 147 -19.11 20.74 13.35
N ASP A 148 -19.13 21.26 12.13
CA ASP A 148 -18.91 22.67 11.86
C ASP A 148 -20.26 23.35 11.60
N PRO A 149 -20.78 24.15 12.56
CA PRO A 149 -22.05 24.83 12.39
C PRO A 149 -22.01 25.89 11.27
N GLU A 150 -20.83 26.40 10.88
CA GLU A 150 -20.71 27.35 9.75
C GLU A 150 -20.92 26.66 8.39
N ARG A 151 -20.82 25.31 8.35
CA ARG A 151 -21.16 24.51 7.17
C ARG A 151 -22.64 24.19 7.07
N THR A 152 -23.45 24.62 8.04
CA THR A 152 -24.91 24.58 7.94
C THR A 152 -25.38 25.86 7.28
N GLN A 153 -26.03 25.73 6.13
CA GLN A 153 -26.60 26.88 5.41
C GLN A 153 -28.12 26.76 5.39
N SER A 154 -28.79 27.84 5.77
CA SER A 154 -30.24 27.97 5.60
C SER A 154 -30.51 28.43 4.17
N ILE A 155 -30.95 27.50 3.33
CA ILE A 155 -31.33 27.79 1.95
C ILE A 155 -32.85 27.99 1.92
N GLU A 156 -33.32 29.05 1.25
CA GLU A 156 -34.75 29.28 1.11
C GLU A 156 -35.37 28.19 0.21
N LEU A 157 -36.52 27.63 0.62
CA LEU A 157 -37.24 26.58 -0.14
C LEU A 157 -37.41 26.88 -1.65
N PRO A 158 -37.68 28.13 -2.09
CA PRO A 158 -37.82 28.42 -3.52
C PRO A 158 -36.59 28.15 -4.37
N LEU A 159 -35.40 27.92 -3.79
CA LEU A 159 -34.19 27.58 -4.54
C LEU A 159 -34.14 26.09 -4.96
N PHE A 160 -34.98 25.24 -4.38
CA PHE A 160 -35.15 23.84 -4.76
C PHE A 160 -36.23 23.69 -5.85
N LEU A 161 -36.06 24.41 -6.96
CA LEU A 161 -37.09 24.60 -8.00
C LEU A 161 -37.57 23.31 -8.69
N ASP A 162 -36.81 22.21 -8.58
CA ASP A 162 -37.07 20.93 -9.25
C ASP A 162 -37.37 19.77 -8.28
N VAL A 163 -37.72 20.06 -7.02
CA VAL A 163 -38.00 19.05 -5.98
C VAL A 163 -39.43 19.20 -5.48
N ASP A 164 -40.29 18.23 -5.79
CA ASP A 164 -41.71 18.26 -5.40
C ASP A 164 -41.92 18.16 -3.87
N GLU A 165 -41.08 17.38 -3.17
CA GLU A 165 -41.10 17.22 -1.71
C GLU A 165 -39.68 17.18 -1.14
N LEU A 166 -39.35 18.12 -0.25
CA LEU A 166 -38.13 18.09 0.55
C LEU A 166 -38.35 17.22 1.79
N GLN A 167 -37.52 16.19 1.97
CA GLN A 167 -37.53 15.32 3.14
C GLN A 167 -36.21 15.44 3.90
N GLU A 168 -36.28 15.39 5.22
CA GLU A 168 -35.08 15.32 6.07
C GLU A 168 -34.24 14.09 5.68
N GLY A 169 -32.93 14.28 5.53
CA GLY A 169 -32.01 13.25 5.06
C GLY A 169 -31.82 13.18 3.55
N MET A 170 -32.59 13.92 2.73
CA MET A 170 -32.33 14.01 1.28
C MET A 170 -30.96 14.63 0.99
N GLN A 171 -30.26 14.09 -0.01
CA GLN A 171 -28.93 14.56 -0.42
C GLN A 171 -28.98 15.27 -1.78
N PHE A 172 -28.30 16.41 -1.89
CA PHE A 172 -28.20 17.20 -3.12
C PHE A 172 -26.75 17.48 -3.46
N GLU A 173 -26.41 17.47 -4.74
CA GLU A 173 -25.14 18.02 -5.22
C GLU A 173 -25.35 19.51 -5.51
N THR A 174 -24.57 20.36 -4.87
CA THR A 174 -24.66 21.83 -5.03
C THR A 174 -23.28 22.40 -5.26
N ASP A 175 -23.19 23.40 -6.13
CA ASP A 175 -21.96 24.15 -6.36
C ASP A 175 -21.81 25.20 -5.25
N THR A 176 -20.77 25.06 -4.44
CA THR A 176 -20.43 26.01 -3.35
C THR A 176 -19.20 26.82 -3.75
N ASP A 177 -18.85 27.87 -3.00
CA ASP A 177 -17.62 28.64 -3.23
C ASP A 177 -16.35 27.77 -3.19
N ASP A 178 -16.43 26.59 -2.57
CA ASP A 178 -15.37 25.58 -2.51
C ASP A 178 -15.52 24.44 -3.56
N GLY A 179 -16.42 24.61 -4.54
CA GLY A 179 -16.77 23.64 -5.59
C GLY A 179 -18.00 22.79 -5.28
N PHE A 180 -18.26 21.79 -6.14
CA PHE A 180 -19.37 20.85 -6.00
C PHE A 180 -19.28 20.05 -4.70
N ARG A 181 -20.35 20.08 -3.90
CA ARG A 181 -20.47 19.38 -2.63
C ARG A 181 -21.80 18.65 -2.53
N LEU A 182 -21.76 17.48 -1.92
CA LEU A 182 -22.96 16.77 -1.47
C LEU A 182 -23.42 17.37 -0.13
N VAL A 183 -24.64 17.87 -0.09
CA VAL A 183 -25.28 18.41 1.13
C VAL A 183 -26.46 17.56 1.52
N THR A 184 -26.80 17.51 2.80
CA THR A 184 -27.95 16.75 3.32
C THR A 184 -28.94 17.69 3.97
N VAL A 185 -30.23 17.55 3.65
CA VAL A 185 -31.31 18.32 4.27
C VAL A 185 -31.44 17.93 5.74
N LYS A 186 -31.35 18.92 6.62
CA LYS A 186 -31.64 18.80 8.05
C LYS A 186 -32.76 19.78 8.43
N HIS A 187 -33.52 19.43 9.46
CA HIS A 187 -34.63 20.26 9.95
C HIS A 187 -34.14 21.61 10.52
#